data_AF-A0A1J6KHC1-F1
#
_entry.id   AF-A0A1J6KHC1-F1
#
_cell.length_a   1.000
_cell.length_b   1.000
_cell.length_c   1.000
_cell.angle_alpha   90.00
_cell.angle_beta   90.00
_cell.angle_gamma   90.00
#
_symmetry.space_group_name_H-M   'P 1'
#
loop_
_entity.id
_entity.type
_entity.pdbx_description
1 polymer ?
#
loop_
_entity_poly.entity_id
_entity_poly.type
_entity_poly.pdbx_seq_one_letter_code
_entity_poly.pdbx_strand_id
1 'polypeptide(L)'
;MTRWLELPEGIWANILHKLGAVEILDSAQKVCTTWRRVCKDPSMWPVIDMWNYGDPYIEPYDLEKMCSHAVDRSQGELWRGNFR
;
A
#
# COMPACT_ATOMS: atom_id res chain seq x y z
N MET A 1 -24.96 -4.96 7.42
CA MET A 1 -23.90 -3.96 7.22
C MET A 1 -22.85 -4.19 8.29
N THR A 2 -21.62 -4.57 7.94
CA THR A 2 -20.55 -4.79 8.92
C THR A 2 -20.02 -3.44 9.39
N ARG A 3 -20.11 -3.17 10.71
CA ARG A 3 -19.66 -1.93 11.40
C ARG A 3 -18.28 -1.41 10.96
N TRP A 4 -17.43 -2.32 10.49
CA TRP A 4 -16.12 -2.02 9.95
C TRP A 4 -16.17 -0.98 8.82
N LEU A 5 -17.10 -1.08 7.87
CA LEU A 5 -17.17 -0.18 6.70
C LEU A 5 -17.47 1.29 7.04
N GLU A 6 -17.93 1.59 8.25
CA GLU A 6 -18.27 2.95 8.72
C GLU A 6 -17.11 3.66 9.43
N LEU A 7 -15.95 3.01 9.57
CA LEU A 7 -14.78 3.63 10.19
C LEU A 7 -14.28 4.83 9.36
N PRO A 8 -13.84 5.93 10.00
CA PRO A 8 -13.18 7.03 9.33
C PRO A 8 -12.00 6.56 8.48
N GLU A 9 -11.79 7.19 7.34
CA GLU A 9 -10.72 6.82 6.39
C GLU A 9 -9.33 6.80 7.02
N GLY A 10 -9.07 7.67 8.02
CA GLY A 10 -7.81 7.66 8.76
C GLY A 10 -7.55 6.36 9.56
N ILE A 11 -8.59 5.67 10.03
CA ILE A 11 -8.41 4.36 10.70
C ILE A 11 -8.03 3.30 9.67
N TRP A 12 -8.67 3.33 8.50
CA TRP A 12 -8.31 2.44 7.41
C TRP A 12 -6.88 2.69 6.93
N ALA A 13 -6.48 3.95 6.77
CA ALA A 13 -5.11 4.31 6.41
C ALA A 13 -4.10 3.71 7.40
N ASN A 14 -4.33 3.84 8.70
CA ASN A 14 -3.45 3.27 9.73
C ASN A 14 -3.35 1.73 9.70
N ILE A 15 -4.44 1.04 9.38
CA ILE A 15 -4.44 -0.42 9.25
C ILE A 15 -3.71 -0.82 7.97
N LEU A 16 -4.04 -0.18 6.85
CA LEU A 16 -3.50 -0.47 5.53
C LEU A 16 -2.02 -0.13 5.43
N HIS A 17 -1.53 0.90 6.12
CA HIS A 17 -0.11 1.26 6.20
C HIS A 17 0.76 0.16 6.80
N LYS A 18 0.18 -0.77 7.57
CA LYS A 18 0.90 -1.93 8.09
C LYS A 18 1.08 -3.04 7.06
N LEU A 19 0.34 -2.97 5.95
CA LEU A 19 0.51 -3.86 4.82
C LEU A 19 1.61 -3.26 3.95
N GLY A 20 2.65 -4.04 3.64
CA GLY A 20 3.70 -3.58 2.73
C GLY A 20 3.14 -3.21 1.35
N ALA A 21 3.94 -2.52 0.55
CA ALA A 21 3.56 -2.06 -0.79
C ALA A 21 3.04 -3.19 -1.68
N VAL A 22 3.63 -4.39 -1.56
CA VAL A 22 3.21 -5.59 -2.31
C VAL A 22 1.77 -5.96 -1.99
N GLU A 23 1.43 -6.13 -0.72
CA GLU A 23 0.09 -6.51 -0.27
C GLU A 23 -0.95 -5.41 -0.57
N ILE A 24 -0.57 -4.13 -0.44
CA ILE A 24 -1.44 -3.01 -0.79
C ILE A 24 -1.80 -3.05 -2.29
N LEU A 25 -0.80 -3.24 -3.15
CA LEU A 25 -0.97 -3.22 -4.59
C LEU A 25 -1.62 -4.49 -5.13
N ASP A 26 -1.34 -5.65 -4.55
CA ASP A 26 -1.90 -6.90 -5.06
C ASP A 26 -3.27 -7.24 -4.47
N SER A 27 -3.50 -6.95 -3.20
CA SER A 27 -4.68 -7.48 -2.49
C SER A 27 -5.55 -6.36 -1.93
N ALA A 28 -5.02 -5.53 -1.05
CA ALA A 28 -5.83 -4.63 -0.22
C ALA A 28 -6.66 -3.63 -1.06
N GLN A 29 -6.08 -3.04 -2.11
CA GLN A 29 -6.82 -2.10 -2.97
C GLN A 29 -7.97 -2.74 -3.79
N LYS A 30 -8.06 -4.07 -3.83
CA LYS A 30 -9.09 -4.83 -4.55
C LYS A 30 -10.26 -5.27 -3.64
N VAL A 31 -10.15 -5.08 -2.31
CA VAL A 31 -11.14 -5.55 -1.33
C VAL A 31 -12.46 -4.78 -1.38
N CYS A 32 -12.41 -3.45 -1.28
CA CYS A 32 -13.60 -2.59 -1.34
C CYS A 32 -13.27 -1.19 -1.86
N THR A 33 -14.29 -0.40 -2.19
CA THR A 33 -14.13 0.96 -2.72
C THR A 33 -13.45 1.92 -1.74
N THR A 34 -13.73 1.80 -0.44
CA THR A 34 -13.10 2.60 0.61
C THR A 34 -11.59 2.32 0.68
N TRP A 35 -11.18 1.05 0.73
CA TRP A 35 -9.76 0.67 0.75
C TRP A 35 -9.06 1.09 -0.53
N ARG A 36 -9.71 0.89 -1.69
CA ARG A 36 -9.17 1.35 -2.98
C ARG A 36 -8.91 2.85 -3.01
N ARG A 37 -9.79 3.66 -2.41
CA ARG A 37 -9.61 5.12 -2.32
C ARG A 37 -8.44 5.46 -1.40
N VAL A 38 -8.40 4.88 -0.21
CA VAL A 38 -7.33 5.10 0.76
C VAL A 38 -5.98 4.70 0.17
N CYS A 39 -5.82 3.49 -0.40
CA CYS A 39 -4.57 3.02 -1.01
C CYS A 39 -4.06 3.85 -2.21
N LYS A 40 -4.89 4.74 -2.77
CA LYS A 40 -4.52 5.65 -3.86
C LYS A 40 -4.10 7.04 -3.36
N ASP A 41 -4.35 7.34 -2.09
CA ASP A 41 -3.95 8.60 -1.48
C ASP A 41 -2.40 8.68 -1.39
N PRO A 42 -1.76 9.79 -1.82
CA PRO A 42 -0.31 9.96 -1.72
C PRO A 42 0.25 9.76 -0.30
N SER A 43 -0.53 10.12 0.73
CA SER A 43 -0.14 9.93 2.14
C SER A 43 -0.04 8.46 2.57
N MET A 44 -0.47 7.52 1.72
CA MET A 44 -0.20 6.09 1.90
C MET A 44 1.20 5.67 1.48
N TRP A 45 1.93 6.51 0.76
CA TRP A 45 3.22 6.19 0.17
C TRP A 45 4.39 7.09 0.65
N PRO A 46 4.48 7.49 1.94
CA PRO A 46 5.62 8.24 2.44
C PRO A 46 6.87 7.35 2.56
N VAL A 47 6.69 6.04 2.75
CA VAL A 47 7.74 5.02 2.77
C VAL A 47 7.24 3.85 1.96
N ILE A 48 8.06 3.33 1.03
CA ILE A 48 7.71 2.18 0.20
C ILE A 48 8.44 0.96 0.75
N ASP A 49 7.72 0.13 1.50
CA ASP A 49 8.21 -1.18 1.93
C ASP A 49 7.86 -2.25 0.90
N MET A 50 8.86 -2.66 0.11
CA MET A 50 8.72 -3.71 -0.91
C MET A 50 8.96 -5.12 -0.37
N TRP A 51 9.07 -5.29 0.96
CA TRP A 51 9.25 -6.61 1.54
C TRP A 51 8.04 -7.50 1.20
N ASN A 52 8.34 -8.62 0.54
CA ASN A 52 7.36 -9.62 0.19
C ASN A 52 7.53 -10.86 1.08
N TYR A 53 6.50 -11.18 1.87
CA TYR A 53 6.46 -12.40 2.68
C TYR A 53 5.94 -13.62 1.91
N GLY A 54 5.42 -13.43 0.69
CA GLY A 54 4.94 -14.50 -0.19
C GLY A 54 6.07 -15.37 -0.75
N ASP A 55 5.72 -16.58 -1.20
CA ASP A 55 6.67 -17.48 -1.85
C ASP A 55 6.95 -16.98 -3.28
N PRO A 56 8.21 -16.60 -3.61
CA PRO A 56 8.55 -16.06 -4.92
C PRO A 56 8.34 -17.05 -6.08
N TYR A 57 8.24 -18.35 -5.81
CA TYR A 57 7.96 -19.37 -6.83
C TYR A 57 6.47 -19.55 -7.12
N ILE A 58 5.61 -19.15 -6.17
CA ILE A 58 4.15 -19.23 -6.32
C ILE A 58 3.60 -17.89 -6.82
N GLU A 59 4.17 -16.79 -6.35
CA GLU A 59 3.72 -15.43 -6.63
C GLU A 59 4.88 -14.61 -7.21
N PRO A 60 5.24 -14.81 -8.49
CA PRO A 60 6.33 -14.09 -9.14
C PRO A 60 5.89 -12.66 -9.45
N TYR A 61 5.93 -11.80 -8.44
CA TYR A 61 5.65 -10.39 -8.58
C TYR A 61 6.80 -9.65 -9.28
N ASP A 62 6.44 -8.77 -10.20
CA ASP A 62 7.37 -7.80 -10.77
C ASP A 62 7.58 -6.65 -9.77
N LEU A 63 8.50 -6.87 -8.82
CA LEU A 63 8.78 -5.92 -7.73
C LEU A 63 9.28 -4.56 -8.25
N GLU A 64 9.96 -4.52 -9.40
CA GLU A 64 10.42 -3.27 -10.01
C GLU A 64 9.23 -2.44 -10.50
N LYS A 65 8.30 -3.07 -11.22
CA LYS A 65 7.07 -2.42 -11.67
C LYS A 65 6.18 -1.99 -10.52
N MET A 66 6.09 -2.81 -9.47
CA MET A 66 5.32 -2.49 -8.27
C MET A 66 5.94 -1.32 -7.50
N CYS A 67 7.26 -1.30 -7.34
CA CYS A 67 7.99 -0.19 -6.74
C CYS A 67 7.76 1.11 -7.53
N SER A 68 7.89 1.05 -8.85
CA SER A 68 7.65 2.21 -9.73
C SER A 68 6.23 2.76 -9.57
N HIS A 69 5.23 1.88 -9.54
CA HIS A 69 3.83 2.28 -9.30
C HIS A 69 3.61 2.89 -7.91
N ALA A 70 4.28 2.39 -6.89
CA ALA A 70 4.24 2.97 -5.54
C ALA A 70 4.91 4.36 -5.51
N VAL A 71 6.03 4.54 -6.19
CA VAL A 71 6.72 5.84 -6.34
C VAL A 71 5.81 6.84 -7.06
N ASP A 72 5.16 6.44 -8.15
CA ASP A 72 4.24 7.32 -8.89
C ASP A 72 3.07 7.78 -8.00
N ARG A 73 2.56 6.90 -7.13
CA ARG A 73 1.47 7.24 -6.20
C ARG A 73 1.88 8.20 -5.09
N SER A 74 3.16 8.22 -4.70
CA SER A 74 3.66 9.17 -3.71
C SER A 74 3.57 10.62 -4.16
N GLN A 75 3.47 10.88 -5.47
CA GLN A 75 3.45 12.22 -6.05
C GLN A 75 4.59 13.13 -5.56
N GLY A 76 5.74 12.55 -5.21
CA GLY A 76 6.92 13.28 -4.72
C GLY A 76 6.94 13.49 -3.20
N GLU A 77 5.97 12.96 -2.46
CA GLU A 77 5.90 13.00 -0.99
C GLU A 77 6.71 11.89 -0.32
N LEU A 78 7.57 11.19 -1.06
CA LEU A 78 8.45 10.18 -0.48
C LEU A 78 9.37 10.79 0.56
N TRP A 79 9.35 10.18 1.74
CA TRP A 79 10.26 10.51 2.80
C TRP A 79 11.68 10.13 2.38
N ARG A 80 12.52 11.15 2.16
CA ARG A 80 13.97 10.97 2.03
C ARG A 80 14.57 10.78 3.43
N GLY A 81 14.42 9.58 3.98
CA GLY A 81 15.22 9.16 5.12
C GLY A 81 16.69 9.00 4.70
N ASN A 82 17.63 9.45 5.53
CA ASN A 82 19.01 9.03 5.39
C ASN A 82 19.07 7.57 5.86
N PHE A 83 19.23 6.63 4.92
CA PHE A 83 19.57 5.25 5.26
C PHE A 83 20.89 5.28 6.05
N ARG A 84 20.81 5.00 7.36
CA ARG A 84 21.98 4.75 8.22
C ARG A 84 22.30 3.27 8.21
#